data_AF-A0A7J2NPH3-F1
#
_entry.id   AF-A0A7J2NPH3-F1
#
_cell.length_a   1.000
_cell.length_b   1.000
_cell.length_c   1.000
_cell.angle_alpha   90.00
_cell.angle_beta   90.00
_cell.angle_gamma   90.00
#
_symmetry.space_group_name_H-M   'P 1'
#
loop_
_entity.id
_entity.type
_entity.pdbx_description
1 polymer ?
#
loop_
_entity_poly.entity_id
_entity_poly.type
_entity_poly.pdbx_seq_one_letter_code
_entity_poly.pdbx_strand_id
1 'polypeptide(L)' 'MSLANKKRTVEGITKVFEELGVPKEAVEIIIYETPKSNWATGGRLHSEKLADVRPL' A
#
# COMPACT_ATOMS: atom_id res chain seq x y z
N MET A 1 -5.12 -5.00 3.41
CA MET A 1 -4.24 -4.86 4.58
C MET A 1 -5.08 -4.62 5.84
N SER A 2 -4.71 -5.19 7.00
CA SER A 2 -5.41 -4.92 8.27
C SER A 2 -5.22 -3.47 8.74
N LEU A 3 -6.11 -2.96 9.61
CA LEU A 3 -5.96 -1.62 10.19
C LEU A 3 -4.65 -1.48 10.99
N ALA A 4 -4.27 -2.51 11.74
CA ALA A 4 -3.01 -2.53 12.48
C ALA A 4 -1.79 -2.43 11.55
N ASN A 5 -1.82 -3.13 10.41
CA ASN A 5 -0.76 -3.05 9.42
C ASN A 5 -0.73 -1.67 8.73
N LYS A 6 -1.90 -1.08 8.41
CA LYS A 6 -1.99 0.30 7.89
C LYS A 6 -1.34 1.30 8.84
N LYS A 7 -1.63 1.21 10.15
CA LYS A 7 -1.03 2.05 11.19
C LYS A 7 0.50 1.92 11.19
N ARG A 8 1.02 0.69 11.26
CA ARG A 8 2.46 0.44 11.25
C ARG A 8 3.14 0.96 9.98
N THR A 9 2.48 0.83 8.82
CA THR A 9 2.99 1.33 7.55
C THR A 9 3.12 2.84 7.53
N VAL A 10 2.08 3.59 7.94
CA VAL A 10 2.14 5.05 7.93
C VAL A 10 3.18 5.58 8.93
N GLU A 11 3.27 5.00 10.12
CA GLU A 11 4.28 5.36 11.13
C GLU A 11 5.71 5.14 10.61
N GLY A 12 5.95 3.99 9.97
CA GLY A 12 7.26 3.66 9.39
C GLY A 12 7.66 4.57 8.24
N ILE A 13 6.75 4.86 7.32
CA ILE A 13 7.03 5.75 6.17
C ILE A 13 7.30 7.18 6.66
N THR A 14 6.47 7.73 7.55
CA THR A 14 6.70 9.07 8.12
C THR A 14 8.06 9.18 8.79
N LYS A 15 8.49 8.17 9.54
CA LYS A 15 9.80 8.15 10.18
C LYS A 15 10.96 8.25 9.19
N VAL A 16 10.88 7.56 8.04
CA VAL A 16 11.91 7.66 6.99
C VAL A 16 12.02 9.10 6.47
N PHE A 17 10.90 9.82 6.32
CA PHE A 17 10.91 11.21 5.91
C PHE A 17 11.49 12.15 6.99
N GLU A 18 11.18 11.91 8.26
CA GLU A 18 11.80 12.63 9.38
C GLU A 18 13.33 12.45 9.40
N GLU A 19 13.83 11.23 9.15
CA GLU A 19 15.27 10.93 9.04
C GLU A 19 15.96 11.67 7.88
N LEU A 20 15.20 12.00 6.83
CA LEU A 20 15.66 12.81 5.69
C LEU A 20 15.50 14.33 5.92
N GLY A 21 15.06 14.75 7.11
CA GLY A 21 14.90 16.15 7.50
C GLY A 21 13.55 16.78 7.10
N VAL A 22 12.56 15.98 6.69
CA VAL A 22 11.20 16.46 6.42
C VAL A 22 10.38 16.38 7.71
N PRO A 23 9.80 17.48 8.21
CA PRO A 23 8.98 17.44 9.42
C PRO A 23 7.73 16.58 9.19
N LYS A 24 7.33 15.77 10.18
CA LYS A 24 6.18 14.87 10.06
C LYS A 24 4.88 15.58 9.69
N GLU A 25 4.70 16.83 10.09
CA GLU A 25 3.52 17.65 9.77
C GLU A 25 3.41 17.98 8.27
N ALA A 26 4.51 17.87 7.52
CA ALA A 26 4.54 18.03 6.07
C ALA A 26 4.32 16.71 5.30
N VAL A 27 4.16 15.58 6.00
CA VAL A 27 4.00 14.26 5.39
C VAL A 27 2.53 13.84 5.43
N GLU A 28 1.90 13.77 4.27
CA GLU A 28 0.57 13.18 4.09
C GLU A 28 0.68 11.84 3.35
N ILE A 29 0.02 10.80 3.87
CA ILE A 29 0.07 9.45 3.29
C ILE A 29 -1.34 9.00 2.93
N ILE A 30 -1.55 8.68 1.66
CA ILE A 30 -2.80 8.13 1.15
C ILE A 30 -2.57 6.66 0.79
N ILE A 31 -3.27 5.75 1.47
CA ILE A 31 -3.26 4.32 1.13
C ILE A 31 -4.50 4.04 0.26
N TYR A 32 -4.28 3.88 -1.05
CA TYR A 32 -5.31 3.46 -1.98
C TYR A 32 -5.21 1.96 -2.25
N GLU A 33 -6.20 1.20 -1.79
CA GLU A 33 -6.32 -0.23 -2.08
C GLU A 33 -7.31 -0.42 -3.21
N THR A 34 -6.90 -1.11 -4.27
CA THR A 34 -7.82 -1.47 -5.35
C THR A 34 -7.94 -2.99 -5.49
N PRO A 35 -9.16 -3.51 -5.66
CA PRO A 35 -9.34 -4.93 -5.94
C PRO A 35 -8.56 -5.38 -7.17
N LYS A 36 -7.97 -6.58 -7.11
CA LYS A 36 -7.27 -7.22 -8.25
C LYS A 36 -8.16 -7.36 -9.50
N SER A 37 -9.48 -7.33 -9.34
CA SER A 37 -10.45 -7.34 -10.46
C SER A 37 -10.46 -6.06 -11.29
N ASN A 38 -9.84 -4.98 -10.80
CA ASN A 38 -9.83 -3.69 -11.49
C ASN A 38 -8.47 -3.40 -12.14
N TRP A 39 -7.53 -4.36 -12.12
CA TRP A 39 -6.14 -4.20 -12.56
C TRP A 39 -5.76 -5.34 -13.51
N ALA A 40 -4.98 -5.03 -14.54
CA ALA A 40 -4.59 -6.00 -15.56
C ALA A 40 -3.14 -5.81 -16.02
N THR A 41 -2.53 -6.88 -16.52
CA THR A 41 -1.25 -6.81 -17.24
C THR A 41 -1.28 -7.79 -18.40
N GLY A 42 -0.89 -7.35 -19.59
CA GLY A 42 -0.91 -8.19 -20.80
C GLY A 42 -2.32 -8.69 -21.16
N GLY A 43 -3.35 -7.88 -20.92
CA GLY A 43 -4.73 -8.22 -21.24
C GLY A 43 -5.40 -9.22 -20.28
N ARG A 44 -4.77 -9.58 -19.16
CA ARG A 44 -5.35 -10.49 -18.15
C ARG A 44 -5.55 -9.79 -16.81
N LEU A 45 -6.73 -9.97 -16.21
CA LEU A 45 -7.03 -9.43 -14.88
C LEU A 45 -6.14 -10.08 -13.83
N HIS A 46 -5.70 -9.28 -12.86
CA HIS A 46 -4.91 -9.79 -11.74
C HIS A 46 -5.72 -10.70 -10.83
N SER A 47 -7.05 -10.56 -10.80
CA SER A 47 -7.94 -11.50 -10.11
C SER A 47 -7.87 -12.91 -10.70
N GLU A 48 -7.61 -13.05 -11.99
CA GLU A 48 -7.43 -14.35 -12.66
C GLU A 48 -6.00 -14.85 -12.52
N LYS A 49 -5.01 -13.98 -12.76
CA LYS A 49 -3.59 -14.34 -12.78
C LYS A 49 -3.04 -14.67 -11.39
N LEU A 50 -3.60 -14.06 -10.34
CA LEU A 50 -3.10 -14.18 -8.96
C LEU A 50 -4.17 -14.78 -8.03
N ALA A 51 -5.06 -15.62 -8.57
CA ALA A 51 -6.14 -16.26 -7.82
C ALA A 51 -5.62 -17.14 -6.67
N ASP A 52 -4.48 -17.83 -6.87
CA ASP A 52 -3.86 -18.71 -5.87
C ASP A 52 -2.96 -17.98 -4.87
N VAL A 53 -2.73 -16.67 -5.08
CA VAL A 53 -1.95 -15.86 -4.15
C VAL A 53 -2.86 -15.46 -3.00
N ARG A 54 -2.78 -16.23 -1.90
CA ARG A 54 -3.43 -15.90 -0.63
C ARG A 54 -3.15 -14.43 -0.28
N PRO A 55 -4.17 -13.63 0.09
CA PRO A 55 -3.92 -12.29 0.59
C PRO A 55 -3.06 -12.39 1.85
N LEU A 56 -1.94 -11.65 1.87
CA LEU A 56 -1.11 -11.45 3.07
C LEU A 56 -1.85 -10.58 4.10
#